data_AF-A0A845YJ43-F1
#
_entry.id   AF-A0A845YJ43-F1
#
_cell.length_a   1.000
_cell.length_b   1.000
_cell.length_c   1.000
_cell.angle_alpha   90.00
_cell.angle_beta   90.00
_cell.angle_gamma   90.00
#
_symmetry.space_group_name_H-M   'P 1'
#
loop_
_entity.id
_entity.type
_entity.pdbx_description
1 polymer ?
#
loop_
_entity_poly.entity_id
_entity_poly.type
_entity_poly.pdbx_seq_one_letter_code
_entity_poly.pdbx_strand_id
1 'polypeptide(L)'
;MSVLENKTPSFYRQEDVQQILNLAIARQADQGELSREQLVEIATELGISPENILQAEQEWIVQQEEQQKRQEFNLYRSIQLKKNFGKFIIINAFLVAINLLSAGQLSWALYILLLWGMNLGVKLWNNYQLQGEEYEQAFYKWYRKQQIAEVANSIYFRVNKWIKGS
;
A
#
# COMPACT_ATOMS: atom_id res chain seq x y z
N MET A 1 -29.33 36.17 -3.90
CA MET A 1 -28.15 35.81 -4.72
C MET A 1 -26.95 36.53 -4.14
N SER A 2 -26.21 35.90 -3.24
CA SER A 2 -24.99 36.45 -2.64
C SER A 2 -23.80 36.03 -3.48
N VAL A 3 -23.24 36.98 -4.22
CA VAL A 3 -21.98 36.84 -4.94
C VAL A 3 -20.89 36.54 -3.91
N LEU A 4 -20.27 35.36 -4.01
CA LEU A 4 -19.12 35.01 -3.19
C LEU A 4 -17.98 35.95 -3.57
N GLU A 5 -17.74 36.93 -2.70
CA GLU A 5 -16.56 37.79 -2.75
C GLU A 5 -15.33 36.91 -2.48
N ASN A 6 -14.74 36.37 -3.55
CA ASN A 6 -13.53 35.56 -3.50
C ASN A 6 -12.37 36.46 -3.08
N LYS A 7 -12.10 36.48 -1.78
CA LYS A 7 -10.95 37.16 -1.19
C LYS A 7 -9.68 36.38 -1.57
N THR A 8 -9.09 36.70 -2.71
CA THR A 8 -7.80 36.15 -3.14
C THR A 8 -6.75 36.46 -2.07
N PRO A 9 -6.12 35.45 -1.43
CA PRO A 9 -5.11 35.72 -0.41
C PRO A 9 -3.89 36.40 -1.03
N SER A 10 -3.38 37.44 -0.36
CA SER A 10 -2.22 38.22 -0.83
C SER A 10 -0.89 37.45 -0.75
N PHE A 11 -0.86 36.36 0.01
CA PHE A 11 0.29 35.47 0.17
C PHE A 11 -0.20 34.03 0.24
N TYR A 12 0.42 33.17 -0.55
CA TYR A 12 0.17 31.72 -0.53
C TYR A 12 1.32 31.03 0.20
N ARG A 13 1.00 30.00 0.98
CA ARG A 13 2.05 29.12 1.49
C ARG A 13 2.57 28.26 0.35
N GLN A 14 3.80 27.78 0.48
CA GLN A 14 4.42 26.93 -0.54
C GLN A 14 3.58 25.68 -0.86
N GLU A 15 2.95 25.08 0.17
CA GLU A 15 1.99 23.98 0.05
C GLU A 15 0.78 24.34 -0.83
N ASP A 16 0.21 25.53 -0.65
CA ASP A 16 -0.95 26.01 -1.39
C ASP A 16 -0.58 26.33 -2.85
N VAL A 17 0.60 26.92 -3.08
CA VAL A 17 1.12 27.22 -4.43
C VAL A 17 1.27 25.94 -5.25
N GLN A 18 1.85 24.90 -4.67
CA GLN A 18 2.02 23.60 -5.33
C GLN A 18 0.67 22.96 -5.69
N GLN A 19 -0.31 23.01 -4.78
CA GLN A 19 -1.64 22.45 -5.05
C GLN A 19 -2.38 23.21 -6.15
N ILE A 20 -2.28 24.55 -6.15
CA ILE A 20 -2.90 25.40 -7.17
C ILE A 20 -2.27 25.15 -8.54
N LEU A 21 -0.93 25.07 -8.61
CA LEU A 21 -0.21 24.74 -9.84
C LEU A 21 -0.58 23.34 -10.36
N ASN A 22 -0.59 22.34 -9.48
CA ASN A 22 -0.98 20.97 -9.87
C ASN A 22 -2.40 20.94 -10.43
N LEU A 23 -3.35 21.62 -9.78
CA LEU A 23 -4.72 21.73 -10.27
C LEU A 23 -4.83 22.46 -11.61
N ALA A 24 -4.03 23.52 -11.82
CA ALA A 24 -3.99 24.25 -13.07
C ALA A 24 -3.41 23.40 -14.22
N ILE A 25 -2.31 22.69 -13.95
CA ILE A 25 -1.66 21.77 -14.90
C ILE A 25 -2.61 20.61 -15.24
N ALA A 26 -3.27 20.00 -14.25
CA ALA A 26 -4.22 18.91 -14.47
C ALA A 26 -5.42 19.34 -15.35
N ARG A 27 -5.88 20.60 -15.21
CA ARG A 27 -6.94 21.17 -16.06
C ARG A 27 -6.45 21.49 -17.47
N GLN A 28 -5.18 21.85 -17.64
CA GLN A 28 -4.59 22.10 -18.95
C GLN A 28 -4.25 20.78 -19.68
N ALA A 29 -3.92 19.74 -18.92
CA ALA A 29 -3.62 18.39 -19.39
C ALA A 29 -4.87 17.51 -19.62
N ASP A 30 -6.06 18.10 -19.73
CA ASP A 30 -7.33 17.42 -20.08
C ASP A 30 -7.26 16.62 -21.42
N GLN A 31 -6.11 16.64 -22.12
CA GLN A 31 -5.80 15.89 -23.33
C GLN A 31 -4.78 14.74 -23.17
N GLY A 32 -4.34 14.38 -21.96
CA GLY A 32 -3.55 13.15 -21.71
C GLY A 32 -2.19 13.36 -21.04
N GLU A 33 -1.35 12.31 -21.10
CA GLU A 33 0.00 12.27 -20.53
C GLU A 33 0.89 13.39 -21.13
N LEU A 34 1.57 14.15 -20.27
CA LEU A 34 2.55 15.14 -20.70
C LEU A 34 3.85 14.44 -21.12
N SER A 35 4.39 14.81 -22.28
CA SER A 35 5.70 14.30 -22.70
C SER A 35 6.81 14.87 -21.82
N ARG A 36 7.95 14.16 -21.75
CA ARG A 36 9.12 14.62 -20.99
C ARG A 36 9.61 15.98 -21.49
N GLU A 37 9.55 16.21 -22.80
CA GLU A 37 9.93 17.47 -23.43
C GLU A 37 9.01 18.61 -22.97
N GLN A 38 7.71 18.39 -22.90
CA GLN A 38 6.73 19.37 -22.41
C GLN A 38 6.95 19.69 -20.92
N LEU A 39 7.30 18.68 -20.12
CA LEU A 39 7.63 18.86 -18.71
C LEU A 39 8.88 19.75 -18.53
N VAL A 40 9.92 19.56 -19.35
CA VAL A 40 11.13 20.41 -19.31
C VAL A 40 10.85 21.82 -19.82
N GLU A 41 10.00 21.97 -20.84
CA GLU A 41 9.60 23.27 -21.37
C GLU A 41 8.88 24.10 -20.31
N ILE A 42 7.86 23.54 -19.66
CA ILE A 42 7.10 24.18 -18.57
C ILE A 42 8.05 24.53 -17.40
N ALA A 43 8.95 23.62 -17.04
CA ALA A 43 9.92 23.87 -15.97
C ALA A 43 10.85 25.04 -16.30
N THR A 44 11.30 25.14 -17.55
CA THR A 44 12.16 26.22 -18.03
C THR A 44 11.41 27.56 -18.01
N GLU A 45 10.14 27.59 -18.42
CA GLU A 45 9.28 28.79 -18.32
C GLU A 45 9.05 29.24 -16.87
N LEU A 46 8.96 28.29 -15.94
CA LEU A 46 8.85 28.56 -14.50
C LEU A 46 10.19 28.93 -13.84
N GLY A 47 11.30 28.97 -14.59
CA GLY A 47 12.64 29.29 -14.09
C GLY A 47 13.29 28.17 -13.28
N ILE A 48 12.81 26.93 -13.41
CA ILE A 48 13.37 25.73 -12.77
C ILE A 48 14.50 25.20 -13.65
N SER A 49 15.67 24.93 -13.07
CA SER A 49 16.80 24.40 -13.83
C SER A 49 16.54 22.96 -14.31
N PRO A 50 17.06 22.56 -15.49
CA PRO A 50 16.97 21.18 -15.96
C PRO A 50 17.61 20.17 -15.00
N GLU A 51 18.64 20.59 -14.26
CA GLU A 51 19.30 19.79 -13.22
C GLU A 51 18.35 19.48 -12.05
N ASN A 52 17.53 20.45 -11.63
CA ASN A 52 16.54 20.25 -10.57
C ASN A 52 15.43 19.29 -11.03
N ILE A 53 15.04 19.34 -12.30
CA ILE A 53 14.07 18.39 -12.87
C ILE A 53 14.63 16.96 -12.88
N LEU A 54 15.90 16.78 -13.27
CA LEU A 54 16.54 15.46 -13.23
C LEU A 54 16.63 14.89 -11.81
N GLN A 55 16.96 15.73 -10.82
CA GLN A 55 16.96 15.31 -9.41
C GLN A 55 15.55 14.93 -8.95
N ALA A 56 14.54 15.75 -9.28
CA ALA A 56 13.16 15.48 -8.92
C ALA A 56 12.61 14.21 -9.60
N GLU A 57 12.97 13.94 -10.87
CA GLU A 57 12.63 12.69 -11.57
C GLU A 57 13.23 11.47 -10.85
N GLN A 58 14.51 11.55 -10.45
CA GLN A 58 15.17 10.46 -9.72
C GLN A 58 14.51 10.20 -8.36
N GLU A 59 14.25 11.27 -7.59
CA GLU A 59 13.55 11.16 -6.31
C GLU A 59 12.14 10.59 -6.50
N TRP A 60 11.42 11.04 -7.52
CA TRP A 60 10.09 10.54 -7.85
C TRP A 60 10.10 9.05 -8.20
N ILE A 61 11.06 8.58 -9.00
CA ILE A 61 11.20 7.16 -9.34
C ILE A 61 11.40 6.32 -8.06
N VAL A 62 12.30 6.75 -7.17
CA VAL A 62 12.55 6.06 -5.91
C VAL A 62 11.30 6.03 -5.03
N GLN A 63 10.59 7.15 -4.92
CA GLN A 63 9.34 7.22 -4.17
C GLN A 63 8.25 6.33 -4.78
N GLN A 64 8.15 6.26 -6.11
CA GLN A 64 7.19 5.42 -6.81
C GLN A 64 7.45 3.94 -6.58
N GLU A 65 8.71 3.51 -6.62
CA GLU A 65 9.09 2.13 -6.28
C GLU A 65 8.69 1.77 -4.84
N GLU A 66 8.95 2.67 -3.88
CA GLU A 66 8.55 2.45 -2.49
C GLU A 66 7.03 2.38 -2.35
N GLN A 67 6.28 3.28 -3.01
CA GLN A 67 4.82 3.26 -3.00
C GLN A 67 4.25 1.97 -3.59
N GLN A 68 4.82 1.48 -4.71
CA GLN A 68 4.42 0.20 -5.30
C GLN A 68 4.66 -0.96 -4.31
N LYS A 69 5.83 -0.99 -3.64
CA LYS A 69 6.10 -2.02 -2.62
C LYS A 69 5.14 -1.95 -1.44
N ARG A 70 4.75 -0.74 -1.01
CA ARG A 70 3.74 -0.54 0.04
C ARG A 70 2.36 -1.04 -0.42
N GLN A 71 1.98 -0.80 -1.67
CA GLN A 71 0.73 -1.33 -2.25
C GLN A 71 0.73 -2.86 -2.32
N GLU A 72 1.82 -3.48 -2.79
CA GLU A 72 1.99 -4.94 -2.78
C GLU A 72 1.85 -5.53 -1.37
N PHE A 73 2.46 -4.87 -0.38
CA PHE A 73 2.38 -5.29 1.01
C PHE A 73 0.94 -5.20 1.57
N ASN A 74 0.21 -4.13 1.25
CA ASN A 74 -1.18 -3.96 1.65
C ASN A 74 -2.08 -5.05 1.05
N LEU A 75 -1.87 -5.37 -0.23
CA LEU A 75 -2.58 -6.46 -0.89
C LEU A 75 -2.24 -7.83 -0.24
N TYR A 76 -0.96 -8.07 0.05
CA TYR A 76 -0.51 -9.27 0.76
C TYR A 76 -1.19 -9.42 2.13
N ARG A 77 -1.23 -8.35 2.94
CA ARG A 77 -1.91 -8.36 4.25
C ARG A 77 -3.40 -8.66 4.13
N SER A 78 -4.08 -8.06 3.14
CA SER A 78 -5.51 -8.30 2.88
C SER A 78 -5.80 -9.76 2.53
N ILE A 79 -5.00 -10.36 1.65
CA ILE A 79 -5.15 -11.78 1.28
C ILE A 79 -4.92 -12.68 2.49
N GLN A 80 -3.89 -12.40 3.30
CA GLN A 80 -3.58 -13.21 4.47
C GLN A 80 -4.70 -13.15 5.53
N LEU A 81 -5.34 -11.99 5.70
CA LEU A 81 -6.54 -11.88 6.53
C LEU A 81 -7.68 -12.74 6.00
N LYS A 82 -8.03 -12.59 4.71
CA LYS A 82 -9.12 -13.35 4.09
C LYS A 82 -8.91 -14.85 4.28
N LYS A 83 -7.67 -15.33 4.11
CA LYS A 83 -7.31 -16.73 4.33
C LYS A 83 -7.48 -17.17 5.78
N ASN A 84 -6.98 -16.38 6.73
CA ASN A 84 -7.09 -16.70 8.16
C ASN A 84 -8.53 -16.63 8.66
N PHE A 85 -9.30 -15.65 8.19
CA PHE A 85 -10.71 -15.49 8.48
C PHE A 85 -11.54 -16.65 7.91
N GLY A 86 -11.29 -17.04 6.66
CA GLY A 86 -11.93 -18.21 6.05
C GLY A 86 -11.66 -19.50 6.82
N LYS A 87 -10.41 -19.76 7.24
CA LYS A 87 -10.08 -20.91 8.11
C LYS A 87 -10.86 -20.89 9.42
N PHE A 88 -10.97 -19.73 10.05
CA PHE A 88 -11.73 -19.58 11.27
C PHE A 88 -13.22 -19.86 11.06
N ILE A 89 -13.83 -19.33 10.00
CA ILE A 89 -15.23 -19.62 9.67
C ILE A 89 -15.44 -21.12 9.49
N ILE A 90 -14.58 -21.80 8.74
CA ILE A 90 -14.72 -23.25 8.48
C ILE A 90 -14.64 -24.04 9.80
N ILE A 91 -13.65 -23.74 10.65
CA ILE A 91 -13.48 -24.44 11.93
C ILE A 91 -14.67 -24.17 12.87
N ASN A 92 -15.13 -22.92 12.97
CA ASN A 92 -16.26 -22.58 13.82
C ASN A 92 -17.58 -23.13 13.29
N ALA A 93 -17.81 -23.12 11.97
CA ALA A 93 -18.96 -23.76 11.36
C ALA A 93 -18.99 -25.27 11.66
N PHE A 94 -17.84 -25.93 11.57
CA PHE A 94 -17.70 -27.34 11.91
C PHE A 94 -17.98 -27.62 13.40
N LEU A 95 -17.44 -26.79 14.30
CA LEU A 95 -17.69 -26.88 15.74
C LEU A 95 -19.18 -26.64 16.08
N VAL A 96 -19.81 -25.65 15.45
CA VAL A 96 -21.24 -25.35 15.64
C VAL A 96 -22.10 -26.51 15.14
N ALA A 97 -21.77 -27.09 13.98
CA ALA A 97 -22.47 -28.27 13.45
C ALA A 97 -22.38 -29.47 14.41
N ILE A 98 -21.18 -29.78 14.93
CA ILE A 98 -21.00 -30.84 15.94
C ILE A 98 -21.80 -30.53 17.21
N ASN A 99 -21.79 -29.28 17.68
CA ASN A 99 -22.48 -28.92 18.90
C ASN A 99 -24.02 -29.03 18.76
N LEU A 100 -24.57 -28.63 17.61
CA LEU A 100 -25.98 -28.80 17.27
C LEU A 100 -26.38 -30.28 17.20
N LEU A 101 -25.54 -31.13 16.59
CA LEU A 101 -25.78 -32.56 16.46
C LEU A 101 -25.62 -33.32 17.79
N SER A 102 -24.70 -32.91 18.65
CA SER A 102 -24.37 -33.62 19.90
C SER A 102 -25.22 -33.22 21.10
N ALA A 103 -25.60 -31.94 21.23
CA ALA A 103 -26.25 -31.42 22.44
C ALA A 103 -27.64 -30.81 22.18
N GLY A 104 -28.00 -30.50 20.93
CA GLY A 104 -29.22 -29.75 20.60
C GLY A 104 -29.24 -28.30 21.10
N GLN A 105 -28.16 -27.83 21.74
CA GLN A 105 -28.04 -26.50 22.35
C GLN A 105 -26.58 -26.03 22.35
N LEU A 106 -26.38 -24.70 22.31
CA LEU A 106 -25.08 -24.06 22.21
C LEU A 106 -24.38 -23.95 23.58
N SER A 107 -23.86 -25.06 24.13
CA SER A 107 -23.33 -25.09 25.51
C SER A 107 -21.81 -24.85 25.63
N TRP A 108 -20.94 -25.65 24.99
CA TRP A 108 -19.47 -25.52 25.14
C TRP A 108 -18.78 -24.78 23.98
N ALA A 109 -19.36 -24.81 22.77
CA ALA A 109 -18.78 -24.17 21.60
C ALA A 109 -18.71 -22.64 21.71
N LEU A 110 -19.62 -22.01 22.49
CA LEU A 110 -19.61 -20.56 22.72
C LEU A 110 -18.32 -20.09 23.40
N TYR A 111 -17.81 -20.83 24.39
CA TYR A 111 -16.57 -20.47 25.09
C TYR A 111 -15.35 -20.54 24.15
N ILE A 112 -15.30 -21.55 23.28
CA ILE A 112 -14.22 -21.68 22.27
C ILE A 112 -14.31 -20.55 21.25
N LEU A 113 -15.53 -20.24 20.78
CA LEU A 113 -15.78 -19.19 19.80
C LEU A 113 -15.45 -17.81 20.36
N LEU A 114 -15.72 -17.55 21.64
CA LEU A 114 -15.39 -16.29 22.31
C LEU A 114 -13.87 -16.12 22.49
N LEU A 115 -13.18 -17.18 22.93
CA LEU A 115 -11.72 -17.17 23.14
C LEU A 115 -10.94 -17.04 21.81
N TRP A 116 -11.42 -17.69 20.75
CA TRP A 116 -10.82 -17.57 19.43
C TRP A 116 -11.24 -16.28 18.71
N GLY A 117 -12.48 -15.83 18.90
CA GLY A 117 -13.01 -14.56 18.38
C GLY A 117 -12.23 -13.36 18.92
N MET A 118 -11.84 -13.39 20.19
CA MET A 118 -10.98 -12.35 20.79
C MET A 118 -9.61 -12.28 20.09
N ASN A 119 -8.95 -13.42 19.88
CA ASN A 119 -7.66 -13.48 19.17
C ASN A 119 -7.75 -12.99 17.73
N LEU A 120 -8.87 -13.21 17.05
CA LEU A 120 -9.12 -12.69 15.71
C LEU A 120 -9.44 -11.21 15.70
N GLY A 121 -10.22 -10.72 16.67
CA GLY A 121 -10.52 -9.30 16.84
C GLY A 121 -9.24 -8.47 16.97
N VAL A 122 -8.28 -8.92 17.78
CA VAL A 122 -6.96 -8.27 17.91
C VAL A 122 -6.20 -8.27 16.59
N LYS A 123 -6.21 -9.39 15.84
CA LYS A 123 -5.54 -9.49 14.53
C LYS A 123 -6.20 -8.62 13.46
N LEU A 124 -7.51 -8.46 13.50
CA LEU A 124 -8.25 -7.58 12.60
C LEU A 124 -7.97 -6.11 12.94
N TRP A 125 -7.99 -5.76 14.23
CA TRP A 125 -7.66 -4.42 14.71
C TRP A 125 -6.25 -3.98 14.28
N ASN A 126 -5.25 -4.82 14.53
CA ASN A 126 -3.86 -4.53 14.16
C ASN A 126 -3.63 -4.49 12.63
N ASN A 127 -4.59 -4.95 11.83
CA ASN A 127 -4.52 -4.92 10.37
C ASN A 127 -5.33 -3.80 9.72
N TYR A 128 -6.33 -3.28 10.43
CA TYR A 128 -7.02 -2.06 10.04
C TYR A 128 -6.17 -0.81 10.31
N GLN A 129 -5.19 -0.89 11.20
CA GLN A 129 -4.23 0.17 11.45
C GLN A 129 -3.21 0.24 10.29
N LEU A 130 -3.60 1.00 9.26
CA LEU A 130 -2.81 1.27 8.05
C LEU A 130 -1.65 2.27 8.28
N GLN A 131 -1.51 2.78 9.49
CA GLN A 131 -0.56 3.82 9.86
C GLN A 131 -0.06 3.57 11.29
N GLY A 132 1.25 3.73 11.51
CA GLY A 132 1.89 3.59 12.82
C GLY A 132 3.17 2.77 12.79
N GLU A 133 3.86 2.72 13.93
CA GLU A 133 5.16 2.06 14.07
C GLU A 133 5.10 0.55 13.76
N GLU A 134 4.02 -0.11 14.18
CA GLU A 134 3.75 -1.52 13.87
C GLU A 134 3.63 -1.79 12.36
N TYR A 135 3.04 -0.85 11.60
CA TYR A 135 2.91 -0.96 10.16
C TYR A 135 4.28 -0.89 9.48
N GLU A 136 5.10 0.10 9.84
CA GLU A 136 6.44 0.27 9.28
C GLU A 136 7.33 -0.94 9.61
N GLN A 137 7.30 -1.42 10.86
CA GLN A 137 8.06 -2.61 11.24
C GLN A 137 7.64 -3.86 10.45
N ALA A 138 6.34 -4.04 10.23
CA ALA A 138 5.81 -5.16 9.46
C ALA A 138 6.20 -5.05 7.97
N PHE A 139 6.14 -3.84 7.40
CA PHE A 139 6.59 -3.56 6.04
C PHE A 139 8.09 -3.88 5.88
N TYR A 140 8.96 -3.37 6.76
CA TYR A 140 10.40 -3.64 6.71
C TYR A 140 10.75 -5.12 6.87
N LYS A 141 10.03 -5.86 7.71
CA LYS A 141 10.20 -7.32 7.85
C LYS A 141 9.81 -8.05 6.57
N TRP A 142 8.67 -7.69 5.98
CA TRP A 142 8.20 -8.27 4.72
C TRP A 142 9.14 -7.94 3.56
N TYR A 143 9.56 -6.68 3.45
CA TYR A 143 10.44 -6.19 2.38
C TYR A 143 11.81 -6.88 2.40
N ARG A 144 12.43 -7.04 3.59
CA ARG A 144 13.67 -7.82 3.73
C ARG A 144 13.51 -9.27 3.31
N LYS A 145 12.39 -9.90 3.68
CA LYS A 145 12.12 -11.29 3.31
C LYS A 145 11.98 -11.47 1.79
N GLN A 146 11.32 -10.52 1.12
CA GLN A 146 11.19 -10.49 -0.34
C GLN A 146 12.57 -10.40 -1.01
N GLN A 147 13.39 -9.43 -0.62
CA GLN A 147 14.73 -9.26 -1.21
C GLN A 147 15.62 -10.49 -1.03
N ILE A 148 15.63 -11.11 0.15
CA ILE A 148 16.44 -12.30 0.41
C ILE A 148 15.99 -13.46 -0.50
N ALA A 149 14.69 -13.61 -0.72
CA ALA A 149 14.15 -14.65 -1.59
C ALA A 149 14.53 -14.43 -3.07
N GLU A 150 14.47 -13.19 -3.55
CA GLU A 150 14.91 -12.83 -4.91
C GLU A 150 16.41 -13.06 -5.12
N VAL A 151 17.24 -12.65 -4.15
CA VAL A 151 18.69 -12.88 -4.19
C VAL A 151 18.99 -14.37 -4.19
N ALA A 152 18.37 -15.17 -3.32
CA ALA A 152 18.56 -16.61 -3.29
C ALA A 152 18.20 -17.29 -4.61
N ASN A 153 17.07 -16.90 -5.21
CA ASN A 153 16.62 -17.43 -6.50
C ASN A 153 17.58 -17.03 -7.65
N SER A 154 18.06 -15.79 -7.67
CA SER A 154 19.01 -15.33 -8.68
C SER A 154 20.36 -16.04 -8.60
N ILE A 155 20.84 -16.31 -7.38
CA ILE A 155 22.08 -17.07 -7.13
C ILE A 155 21.90 -18.52 -7.57
N TYR A 156 20.80 -19.16 -7.17
CA TYR A 156 20.48 -20.53 -7.58
C TYR A 156 20.44 -20.67 -9.10
N PHE A 157 19.78 -19.73 -9.78
CA PHE A 157 19.69 -19.73 -11.24
C PHE A 157 21.07 -19.60 -11.91
N ARG A 158 21.93 -18.71 -11.42
CA ARG A 158 23.31 -18.53 -11.94
C ARG A 158 24.16 -19.78 -11.74
N VAL A 159 24.12 -20.38 -10.55
CA VAL A 159 24.89 -21.60 -10.24
C VAL A 159 24.41 -22.78 -11.08
N ASN A 160 23.10 -22.99 -11.17
CA ASN A 160 22.52 -24.05 -11.99
C ASN A 160 22.83 -23.87 -13.48
N LYS A 161 22.84 -22.63 -13.98
CA LYS A 161 23.23 -22.33 -15.37
C LYS A 161 24.71 -22.60 -15.64
N TRP A 162 25.60 -22.32 -14.68
CA TRP A 162 27.02 -22.61 -14.81
C TRP A 162 27.31 -24.12 -14.79
N ILE A 163 26.65 -24.87 -13.89
CA ILE A 163 26.81 -26.33 -13.77
C ILE A 163 26.25 -27.06 -15.00
N LYS A 164 25.16 -26.58 -15.61
CA LYS A 164 24.57 -27.19 -16.83
C LYS A 164 25.20 -26.69 -18.14
N GLY A 165 25.98 -25.63 -18.08
CA GLY A 165 26.66 -25.03 -19.24
C GLY A 165 28.14 -25.40 -19.36
N SER A 166 28.66 -26.22 -18.45
CA SER A 166 29.96 -26.89 -18.51
C SER A 166 29.77 -28.39 -18.70
#